data_AF-A0A1E5WGR5-F1
#
_entry.id   AF-A0A1E5WGR5-F1
#
_cell.length_a   1.000
_cell.length_b   1.000
_cell.length_c   1.000
_cell.angle_alpha   90.00
_cell.angle_beta   90.00
_cell.angle_gamma   90.00
#
_symmetry.space_group_name_H-M   'P 1'
#
loop_
_entity.id
_entity.type
_entity.pdbx_description
1 polymer ?
#
loop_
_entity_poly.entity_id
_entity_poly.type
_entity_poly.pdbx_seq_one_letter_code
_entity_poly.pdbx_strand_id
1 'polypeptide(L)'
;LVTQMRVFQEVVGHQFNFLHCWLILRNERKWEDKLKGVKEERSRSRMPADPSASAQGTDSEAPDSAARPIGWDAAKKREAINQAQASNVEMMLDVEAKKLATKMENNVLQREEIEVQRNLLQYKMSRGSQDDQWSEEKIMSLDLTHYTPLQRQY
;
A
#
# COMPACT_ATOMS: atom_id res chain seq x y z
N LEU A 1 3.77 -19.87 6.84
CA LEU A 1 2.98 -18.89 7.64
C LEU A 1 2.39 -17.79 6.76
N VAL A 2 3.17 -17.10 5.92
CA VAL A 2 2.66 -16.04 5.02
C VAL A 2 1.56 -16.52 4.05
N THR A 3 1.69 -17.74 3.51
CA THR A 3 0.69 -18.36 2.61
C THR A 3 -0.64 -18.68 3.31
N GLN A 4 -0.58 -19.21 4.53
CA GLN A 4 -1.77 -19.49 5.36
C GLN A 4 -2.54 -18.20 5.71
N MET A 5 -1.84 -17.09 5.88
CA MET A 5 -2.44 -15.80 6.24
C MET A 5 -3.18 -15.12 5.09
N ARG A 6 -2.73 -15.32 3.83
CA ARG A 6 -3.46 -14.84 2.64
C ARG A 6 -4.79 -15.56 2.47
N VAL A 7 -4.79 -16.88 2.64
CA VAL A 7 -6.01 -17.70 2.57
C VAL A 7 -7.02 -17.27 3.64
N PHE A 8 -6.57 -16.96 4.85
CA PHE A 8 -7.46 -16.47 5.93
C PHE A 8 -8.12 -15.12 5.60
N GLN A 9 -7.36 -14.19 5.02
CA GLN A 9 -7.88 -12.87 4.62
C GLN A 9 -8.90 -12.98 3.47
N GLU A 10 -8.68 -13.89 2.52
CA GLU A 10 -9.62 -14.17 1.42
C GLU A 10 -10.93 -14.79 1.90
N VAL A 11 -10.90 -15.62 2.95
CA VAL A 11 -12.11 -16.31 3.47
C VAL A 11 -12.91 -15.43 4.45
N VAL A 12 -12.24 -14.63 5.29
CA VAL A 12 -12.89 -13.87 6.38
C VAL A 12 -13.12 -12.38 6.02
N GLY A 13 -12.54 -11.91 4.91
CA GLY A 13 -12.73 -10.56 4.37
C GLY A 13 -12.10 -9.43 5.19
N HIS A 14 -11.39 -9.76 6.28
CA HIS A 14 -10.75 -8.80 7.17
C HIS A 14 -9.34 -9.29 7.52
N GLN A 15 -8.39 -8.36 7.62
CA GLN A 15 -7.04 -8.68 8.07
C GLN A 15 -7.03 -8.97 9.57
N PHE A 16 -6.21 -9.92 10.00
CA PHE A 16 -6.07 -10.24 11.42
C PHE A 16 -5.62 -8.99 12.19
N ASN A 17 -6.47 -8.46 13.07
CA ASN A 17 -6.30 -7.14 13.68
C ASN A 17 -4.95 -6.96 14.40
N PHE A 18 -4.37 -8.05 14.92
CA PHE A 18 -3.08 -8.02 15.61
C PHE A 18 -1.87 -8.25 14.70
N LEU A 19 -2.07 -8.44 13.39
CA LEU A 19 -0.98 -8.64 12.44
C LEU A 19 -0.11 -7.39 12.30
N HIS A 20 -0.73 -6.22 12.30
CA HIS A 20 -0.02 -4.94 12.25
C HIS A 20 0.90 -4.80 13.47
N CYS A 21 0.37 -5.06 14.67
CA CYS A 21 1.14 -5.04 15.91
C CYS A 21 2.25 -6.11 15.91
N TRP A 22 1.99 -7.32 15.41
CA TRP A 22 3.00 -8.39 15.33
C TRP A 22 4.12 -8.06 14.35
N LEU A 23 3.82 -7.51 13.17
CA LEU A 23 4.83 -7.12 12.18
C LEU A 23 5.75 -6.02 12.68
N ILE A 24 5.23 -5.09 13.49
CA ILE A 24 6.01 -4.03 14.13
C ILE A 24 6.92 -4.62 15.22
N LEU A 25 6.36 -5.46 16.09
CA LEU A 25 7.06 -5.94 17.28
C LEU A 25 7.96 -7.17 17.05
N ARG A 26 7.85 -7.87 15.91
CA ARG A 26 8.59 -9.13 15.66
C ARG A 26 10.12 -8.99 15.65
N ASN A 27 10.62 -7.80 15.37
CA ASN A 27 12.06 -7.50 15.35
C ASN A 27 12.56 -6.94 16.67
N GLU A 28 11.66 -6.58 17.60
CA GLU A 28 11.99 -6.10 18.94
C GLU A 28 12.33 -7.32 19.82
N ARG A 29 13.62 -7.67 19.90
CA ARG A 29 14.11 -8.77 20.74
C ARG A 29 14.03 -8.41 22.22
N LYS A 30 12.83 -8.58 22.80
CA LYS A 30 12.55 -8.33 24.24
C LYS A 30 13.48 -9.04 25.24
N TRP A 31 14.25 -10.03 24.80
CA TRP A 31 15.16 -10.78 25.66
C TRP A 31 16.56 -10.17 25.81
N GLU A 32 16.97 -9.24 24.93
CA GLU A 32 18.30 -8.60 25.03
C GLU A 32 18.35 -7.50 26.12
N ASP A 33 17.21 -6.94 26.52
CA ASP A 33 17.14 -5.95 27.63
C ASP A 33 17.59 -6.55 28.97
N LYS A 34 17.38 -7.85 29.20
CA LYS A 34 17.82 -8.51 30.43
C LYS A 34 19.33 -8.74 30.50
N LEU A 35 20.06 -8.61 29.40
CA LEU A 35 21.52 -8.74 29.38
C LEU A 35 22.24 -7.40 29.66
N LYS A 36 21.59 -6.27 29.39
CA LYS A 36 22.18 -4.93 29.60
C LYS A 36 21.99 -4.40 31.03
N GLY A 37 21.11 -4.99 31.84
CA GLY A 37 20.79 -4.53 33.20
C GLY A 37 21.65 -5.10 34.35
N VAL A 38 22.72 -5.85 34.08
CA VAL A 38 23.52 -6.56 35.13
C VAL A 38 24.90 -5.91 35.43
N LYS A 39 25.10 -4.66 35.03
CA LYS A 39 26.15 -3.78 35.58
C LYS A 39 25.42 -2.47 35.91
N GLU A 40 25.10 -2.14 37.15
CA GLU A 40 26.05 -1.66 38.15
C GLU A 40 25.38 -1.65 39.55
N GLU A 41 25.86 -2.56 40.40
CA GLU A 41 26.08 -2.43 41.85
C GLU A 41 25.23 -1.41 42.63
N ARG A 42 24.23 -1.87 43.41
CA ARG A 42 24.39 -2.18 44.85
C ARG A 42 25.35 -1.23 45.60
N SER A 43 24.90 -0.01 45.86
CA SER A 43 25.36 0.76 47.02
C SER A 43 24.29 0.73 48.12
N ARG A 44 24.73 0.33 49.31
CA ARG A 44 23.95 0.01 50.50
C ARG A 44 23.37 1.30 51.11
N SER A 45 22.07 1.30 51.47
CA SER A 45 21.57 2.26 52.46
C SER A 45 20.92 1.52 53.63
N ARG A 46 21.64 1.54 54.75
CA ARG A 46 21.20 1.14 56.08
C ARG A 46 20.50 2.36 56.69
N MET A 47 19.21 2.26 57.00
CA MET A 47 18.43 3.21 57.83
C MET A 47 18.89 3.13 59.31
N PRO A 48 18.54 4.04 60.27
CA PRO A 48 17.45 5.05 60.28
C PRO A 48 17.72 6.44 60.99
N ALA A 49 16.67 7.29 61.04
CA ALA A 49 16.46 8.58 61.77
C ALA A 49 17.10 9.84 61.14
N ASP A 50 16.39 10.95 60.83
CA ASP A 50 15.37 11.74 61.55
C ASP A 50 14.42 12.48 60.54
N PRO A 51 13.22 12.95 60.92
CA PRO A 51 12.34 13.72 60.04
C PRO A 51 12.62 15.22 60.20
N SER A 52 13.12 15.88 59.15
CA SER A 52 13.08 17.33 59.09
C SER A 52 12.71 17.79 57.69
N ALA A 53 11.68 18.64 57.66
CA ALA A 53 10.96 19.11 56.51
C ALA A 53 11.84 19.88 55.51
N SER A 54 11.58 19.69 54.22
CA SER A 54 11.34 20.82 53.31
C SER A 54 10.74 20.33 52.00
N ALA A 55 9.76 21.10 51.53
CA ALA A 55 8.93 20.89 50.36
C ALA A 55 9.71 20.85 49.05
N GLN A 56 9.21 20.09 48.06
CA GLN A 56 9.26 20.56 46.69
C GLN A 56 8.14 19.96 45.80
N GLY A 57 7.18 20.84 45.50
CA GLY A 57 6.71 21.08 44.13
C GLY A 57 5.99 19.96 43.41
N THR A 58 4.69 19.88 43.64
CA THR A 58 3.68 19.32 42.76
C THR A 58 3.86 19.84 41.33
N ASP A 59 3.81 18.93 40.35
CA ASP A 59 3.73 19.24 38.92
C ASP A 59 2.54 20.18 38.63
N SER A 60 2.85 21.37 38.09
CA SER A 60 1.84 22.25 37.49
C SER A 60 2.19 22.46 36.03
N GLU A 61 1.44 21.78 35.19
CA GLU A 61 1.30 22.03 33.76
C GLU A 61 0.54 23.36 33.57
N ALA A 62 1.29 24.44 33.37
CA ALA A 62 0.79 25.72 32.87
C ALA A 62 1.82 26.27 31.86
N PRO A 63 1.40 26.99 30.79
CA PRO A 63 2.32 27.46 29.76
C PRO A 63 3.14 28.63 30.32
N ASP A 64 4.29 28.30 30.89
CA ASP A 64 5.16 29.27 31.53
C ASP A 64 5.96 30.02 30.44
N SER A 65 5.48 31.19 30.03
CA SER A 65 6.21 32.13 29.15
C SER A 65 7.48 32.72 29.79
N ALA A 66 7.92 32.19 30.94
CA ALA A 66 9.15 32.52 31.64
C ALA A 66 10.15 31.33 31.72
N ALA A 67 9.95 30.26 30.94
CA ALA A 67 10.88 29.14 30.90
C ALA A 67 12.27 29.55 30.41
N ARG A 68 13.32 29.09 31.12
CA ARG A 68 14.72 29.27 30.70
C ARG A 68 14.88 28.79 29.25
N PRO A 69 15.65 29.50 28.41
CA PRO A 69 15.80 29.13 27.01
C PRO A 69 16.36 27.71 26.88
N ILE A 70 15.91 27.00 25.86
CA ILE A 70 16.36 25.63 25.58
C ILE A 70 17.88 25.60 25.49
N GLY A 71 18.50 24.68 26.24
CA GLY A 71 19.95 24.52 26.21
C GLY A 71 20.45 24.12 24.82
N TRP A 72 21.67 24.52 24.47
CA TRP A 72 22.26 24.28 23.14
C TRP A 72 22.24 22.80 22.73
N ASP A 73 22.59 21.89 23.62
CA ASP A 73 22.57 20.45 23.35
C ASP A 73 21.15 19.92 23.09
N ALA A 74 20.17 20.41 23.84
CA ALA A 74 18.76 20.05 23.66
C ALA A 74 18.21 20.60 22.34
N ALA A 75 18.58 21.83 21.98
CA ALA A 75 18.23 22.43 20.69
C ALA A 75 18.84 21.64 19.52
N LYS A 76 20.13 21.29 19.60
CA LYS A 76 20.84 20.52 18.56
C LYS A 76 20.25 19.12 18.38
N LYS A 77 19.89 18.44 19.48
CA LYS A 77 19.22 17.13 19.42
C LYS A 77 17.84 17.23 18.78
N ARG A 78 17.05 18.25 19.13
CA ARG A 78 15.73 18.48 18.53
C ARG A 78 15.85 18.74 17.02
N GLU A 79 16.83 19.54 16.63
CA GLU A 79 17.11 19.82 15.22
C GLU A 79 17.48 18.55 14.44
N ALA A 80 18.35 17.71 14.99
CA ALA A 80 18.70 16.43 14.37
C ALA A 80 17.49 15.49 14.21
N ILE A 81 16.59 15.45 15.20
CA ILE A 81 15.36 14.66 15.14
C ILE A 81 14.41 15.24 14.08
N ASN A 82 14.23 16.55 14.04
CA ASN A 82 13.38 17.23 13.06
C ASN A 82 13.88 16.97 11.64
N GLN A 83 15.20 17.04 11.41
CA GLN A 83 15.80 16.74 10.10
C GLN A 83 15.58 15.28 9.70
N ALA A 84 15.74 14.33 10.62
CA ALA A 84 15.46 12.92 10.37
C ALA A 84 13.96 12.66 10.11
N GLN A 85 13.06 13.38 10.78
CA GLN A 85 11.62 13.29 10.52
C GLN A 85 11.26 13.88 9.17
N ALA A 86 11.83 15.04 8.82
CA ALA A 86 11.61 15.70 7.53
C ALA A 86 12.06 14.80 6.37
N SER A 87 13.23 14.16 6.47
CA SER A 87 13.71 13.25 5.43
C SER A 87 12.83 11.99 5.30
N ASN A 88 12.31 11.46 6.41
CA ASN A 88 11.38 10.34 6.38
C ASN A 88 10.04 10.71 5.71
N VAL A 89 9.52 11.91 6.00
CA VAL A 89 8.29 12.41 5.36
C VAL A 89 8.52 12.64 3.86
N GLU A 90 9.66 13.20 3.48
CA GLU A 90 10.02 13.41 2.07
C GLU A 90 10.11 12.08 1.31
N MET A 91 10.79 11.07 1.86
CA MET A 91 10.84 9.73 1.27
C MET A 91 9.44 9.10 1.15
N MET A 92 8.58 9.28 2.14
CA MET A 92 7.20 8.79 2.11
C MET A 92 6.39 9.45 0.98
N LEU A 93 6.50 10.76 0.84
CA LEU A 93 5.82 11.52 -0.23
C LEU A 93 6.32 11.11 -1.62
N ASP A 94 7.63 10.91 -1.80
CA ASP A 94 8.21 10.43 -3.07
C ASP A 94 7.70 9.03 -3.45
N VAL A 95 7.61 8.13 -2.47
CA VAL A 95 7.03 6.78 -2.67
C VAL A 95 5.55 6.88 -3.08
N GLU A 96 4.78 7.75 -2.45
CA GLU A 96 3.37 7.96 -2.82
C GLU A 96 3.21 8.58 -4.21
N ALA A 97 4.04 9.55 -4.57
CA ALA A 97 4.06 10.16 -5.89
C ALA A 97 4.38 9.13 -6.98
N LYS A 98 5.41 8.29 -6.77
CA LYS A 98 5.77 7.19 -7.68
C LYS A 98 4.63 6.17 -7.82
N LYS A 99 4.01 5.79 -6.70
CA LYS A 99 2.85 4.89 -6.69
C LYS A 99 1.68 5.46 -7.48
N LEU A 100 1.40 6.76 -7.34
CA LEU A 100 0.35 7.43 -8.10
C LEU A 100 0.67 7.46 -9.59
N ALA A 101 1.90 7.78 -9.98
CA ALA A 101 2.35 7.79 -11.37
C ALA A 101 2.20 6.40 -12.02
N THR A 102 2.71 5.34 -11.38
CA THR A 102 2.55 3.97 -11.88
C THR A 102 1.07 3.56 -11.97
N LYS A 103 0.23 4.02 -11.03
CA LYS A 103 -1.22 3.74 -11.10
C LYS A 103 -1.87 4.44 -12.29
N MET A 104 -1.47 5.67 -12.60
CA MET A 104 -1.98 6.41 -13.76
C MET A 104 -1.57 5.74 -15.07
N GLU A 105 -0.30 5.35 -15.22
CA GLU A 105 0.20 4.62 -16.39
C GLU A 105 -0.56 3.29 -16.60
N ASN A 106 -0.77 2.52 -15.52
CA ASN A 106 -1.57 1.29 -15.61
C ASN A 106 -3.01 1.57 -16.05
N ASN A 107 -3.62 2.68 -15.62
CA ASN A 107 -4.97 3.02 -16.07
C ASN A 107 -5.02 3.38 -17.56
N VAL A 108 -3.97 4.04 -18.08
CA VAL A 108 -3.83 4.34 -19.52
C VAL A 108 -3.72 3.03 -20.30
N LEU A 109 -2.82 2.13 -19.91
CA LEU A 109 -2.66 0.83 -20.56
C LEU A 109 -3.97 0.02 -20.56
N GLN A 110 -4.72 0.03 -19.46
CA GLN A 110 -6.04 -0.61 -19.39
C GLN A 110 -7.04 -0.01 -20.38
N ARG A 111 -7.03 1.31 -20.56
CA ARG A 111 -7.92 1.99 -21.53
C ARG A 111 -7.54 1.63 -22.97
N GLU A 112 -6.25 1.61 -23.28
CA GLU A 112 -5.76 1.22 -24.61
C GLU A 112 -6.10 -0.23 -24.93
N GLU A 113 -5.95 -1.15 -23.98
CA GLU A 113 -6.32 -2.55 -24.15
C GLU A 113 -7.82 -2.70 -24.48
N ILE A 114 -8.68 -1.99 -23.75
CA ILE A 114 -10.13 -1.98 -24.02
C ILE A 114 -10.42 -1.44 -25.43
N GLU A 115 -9.70 -0.40 -25.86
CA GLU A 115 -9.88 0.20 -27.19
C GLU A 115 -9.44 -0.77 -28.30
N VAL A 116 -8.30 -1.44 -28.13
CA VAL A 116 -7.81 -2.46 -29.06
C VAL A 116 -8.81 -3.61 -29.17
N GLN A 117 -9.35 -4.08 -28.05
CA GLN A 117 -10.38 -5.13 -28.04
C GLN A 117 -11.66 -4.70 -28.77
N ARG A 118 -12.11 -3.45 -28.56
CA ARG A 118 -13.26 -2.88 -29.28
C ARG A 118 -13.00 -2.83 -30.78
N ASN A 119 -11.85 -2.29 -31.20
CA ASN A 119 -11.49 -2.17 -32.61
C ASN A 119 -11.39 -3.54 -33.29
N LEU A 120 -10.82 -4.53 -32.60
CA LEU A 120 -10.74 -5.90 -33.11
C LEU A 120 -12.14 -6.51 -33.29
N LEU A 121 -13.05 -6.28 -32.33
CA LEU A 121 -14.42 -6.76 -32.44
C LEU A 121 -15.14 -6.11 -33.63
N GLN A 122 -15.01 -4.79 -33.78
CA GLN A 122 -15.58 -4.08 -34.93
C GLN A 122 -15.03 -4.60 -36.26
N TYR A 123 -13.72 -4.79 -36.37
CA TYR A 123 -13.11 -5.36 -37.56
C TYR A 123 -13.67 -6.75 -37.89
N LYS A 124 -13.80 -7.63 -36.88
CA LYS A 124 -14.38 -8.97 -37.05
C LYS A 124 -15.85 -8.91 -37.51
N MET A 125 -16.63 -7.99 -36.96
CA MET A 125 -18.02 -7.77 -37.36
C MET A 125 -18.13 -7.28 -38.80
N SER A 126 -17.35 -6.26 -39.19
CA SER A 126 -17.31 -5.75 -40.56
C SER A 126 -16.87 -6.81 -41.56
N ARG A 127 -15.90 -7.65 -41.19
CA ARG A 127 -15.45 -8.75 -42.05
C ARG A 127 -16.52 -9.82 -42.23
N GLY A 128 -17.16 -10.26 -41.13
CA GLY A 128 -18.29 -11.19 -41.21
C GLY A 128 -19.44 -10.63 -42.07
N SER A 129 -19.78 -9.36 -41.88
CA SER A 129 -20.81 -8.71 -42.69
C SER A 129 -20.45 -8.61 -44.18
N GLN A 130 -19.17 -8.42 -44.53
CA GLN A 130 -18.72 -8.45 -45.93
C GLN A 130 -18.77 -9.85 -46.52
N ASP A 131 -18.38 -10.86 -45.75
CA ASP A 131 -18.45 -12.27 -46.17
C ASP A 131 -19.91 -12.68 -46.43
N ASP A 132 -20.82 -12.25 -45.54
CA ASP A 132 -22.27 -12.46 -45.69
C ASP A 132 -22.81 -11.75 -46.95
N GLN A 133 -22.48 -10.47 -47.14
CA GLN A 133 -22.88 -9.72 -48.35
C GLN A 133 -22.36 -10.37 -49.63
N TRP A 134 -21.10 -10.79 -49.66
CA TRP A 134 -20.55 -11.49 -50.81
C TRP A 134 -21.31 -12.81 -51.06
N SER A 135 -21.61 -13.57 -50.00
CA SER A 135 -22.39 -14.80 -50.15
C SER A 135 -23.79 -14.53 -50.73
N GLU A 136 -24.48 -13.48 -50.28
CA GLU A 136 -25.80 -13.07 -50.78
C GLU A 136 -25.74 -12.62 -52.24
N GLU A 137 -24.79 -11.75 -52.61
CA GLU A 137 -24.61 -11.29 -53.99
C GLU A 137 -24.33 -12.46 -54.94
N LYS A 138 -23.53 -13.43 -54.51
CA LYS A 138 -23.26 -14.65 -55.28
C LYS A 138 -24.53 -15.49 -55.50
N ILE A 139 -25.38 -15.62 -54.48
CA ILE A 139 -26.65 -16.34 -54.59
C ILE A 139 -27.61 -15.58 -55.51
N MET A 140 -27.71 -14.26 -55.36
CA MET A 140 -28.62 -13.41 -56.14
C MET A 140 -28.24 -13.34 -57.63
N SER A 141 -26.95 -13.43 -57.94
CA SER A 141 -26.44 -13.41 -59.32
C SER A 141 -26.39 -14.79 -59.99
N LEU A 142 -26.78 -15.86 -59.28
CA LEU A 142 -26.73 -17.22 -59.80
C LEU A 142 -27.81 -17.44 -60.87
N ASP A 143 -27.39 -17.52 -62.13
CA ASP A 143 -28.29 -17.85 -63.23
C ASP A 143 -28.53 -19.37 -63.34
N LEU A 144 -29.78 -19.79 -63.14
CA LEU A 144 -30.20 -21.19 -63.17
C LEU A 144 -30.57 -21.71 -64.57
N THR A 145 -30.56 -20.84 -65.60
CA THR A 145 -30.99 -21.22 -66.97
C THR A 145 -30.12 -22.31 -67.59
N HIS A 146 -28.85 -22.38 -67.22
CA HIS A 146 -27.89 -23.38 -67.70
C HIS A 146 -27.88 -24.69 -66.88
N TYR A 147 -28.66 -24.81 -65.80
CA TYR A 147 -28.69 -25.98 -64.93
C TYR A 147 -29.76 -27.00 -65.33
N THR A 148 -29.43 -28.29 -65.23
CA THR A 148 -30.37 -29.38 -65.52
C THR A 148 -31.51 -29.41 -64.48
N PRO A 149 -32.71 -29.92 -64.82
CA PRO A 149 -33.86 -29.93 -63.91
C PRO A 149 -33.58 -30.61 -62.56
N LEU A 150 -32.75 -31.66 -62.56
CA LEU A 150 -32.37 -32.40 -61.35
C LEU A 150 -31.47 -31.56 -60.41
N GLN A 151 -30.63 -30.69 -60.98
CA GLN A 151 -29.72 -29.81 -60.23
C GLN A 151 -30.42 -28.59 -59.63
N ARG A 152 -31.61 -28.24 -60.12
CA ARG A 152 -32.42 -27.12 -59.60
C ARG A 152 -33.29 -27.50 -58.40
N GLN A 153 -33.37 -28.79 -58.07
CA GLN A 153 -34.27 -29.34 -57.05
C GLN A 153 -33.59 -29.62 -55.71
N TYR A 154 -32.26 -29.51 -55.65
CA TYR A 154 -31.40 -29.59 -54.45
C TYR A 154 -30.79 -28.22 -54.17
#